data_AF-A0A1A8CYF9-F1
#
_entry.id   AF-A0A1A8CYF9-F1
#
_cell.length_a   1.000
_cell.length_b   1.000
_cell.length_c   1.000
_cell.angle_alpha   90.00
_cell.angle_beta   90.00
_cell.angle_gamma   90.00
#
_symmetry.space_group_name_H-M   'P 1'
#
loop_
_entity.id
_entity.type
_entity.pdbx_description
1 polymer ?
#
loop_
_entity_poly.entity_id
_entity_poly.type
_entity_poly.pdbx_seq_one_letter_code
_entity_poly.pdbx_strand_id
1 'polypeptide(L)' 'QSIHKFSFSKIFGPETTQQQFYEDTMKKMVADVLKGENRLLYTYGVTNSGKTYTIQGSGRETGLLPR' A
#
# COMPACT_ATOMS: atom_id res chain seq x y z
N GLN A 1 11.68 25.61 16.04
CA GLN A 1 11.01 24.37 15.60
C GLN A 1 12.06 23.51 14.91
N SER A 2 12.20 22.25 15.31
CA SER A 2 13.12 21.31 14.67
C SER A 2 12.47 20.76 13.40
N ILE A 3 13.14 20.87 12.25
CA ILE A 3 12.67 20.30 10.99
C ILE A 3 12.97 18.80 11.02
N HIS A 4 11.94 17.98 10.95
CA HIS A 4 12.09 16.53 10.80
C HIS A 4 12.03 16.14 9.33
N LYS A 5 13.05 15.43 8.84
CA LYS A 5 13.10 14.87 7.48
C LYS A 5 12.87 13.37 7.57
N PHE A 6 12.09 12.86 6.63
CA PHE A 6 11.83 11.42 6.49
C PHE A 6 12.21 10.96 5.09
N SER A 7 12.70 9.72 4.99
CA SER A 7 13.08 9.08 3.73
C SER A 7 12.38 7.74 3.60
N PHE A 8 11.73 7.53 2.45
CA PHE A 8 11.05 6.29 2.10
C PHE A 8 11.33 5.97 0.63
N SER A 9 11.18 4.72 0.22
CA SER A 9 11.32 4.32 -1.19
C SER A 9 10.28 5.02 -2.08
N LYS A 10 9.07 5.25 -1.55
CA LYS A 10 8.01 6.02 -2.20
C LYS A 10 7.08 6.61 -1.15
N ILE A 11 6.58 7.81 -1.41
CA ILE A 11 5.60 8.52 -0.56
C ILE A 11 4.35 8.75 -1.41
N PHE A 12 3.19 8.39 -0.87
CA PHE A 12 1.91 8.54 -1.54
C PHE A 12 1.10 9.65 -0.87
N GLY A 13 0.65 10.61 -1.66
CA GLY A 13 -0.20 11.71 -1.20
C GLY A 13 -1.68 11.30 -1.10
N PRO A 14 -2.54 12.15 -0.50
CA PRO A 14 -3.97 11.86 -0.31
C PRO A 14 -4.74 11.65 -1.61
N GLU A 15 -4.27 12.21 -2.72
CA GLU A 15 -4.88 12.06 -4.05
C GLU A 15 -4.57 10.72 -4.73
N THR A 16 -3.72 9.88 -4.12
CA THR A 16 -3.37 8.57 -4.67
C THR A 16 -4.56 7.62 -4.62
N THR A 17 -4.96 7.08 -5.77
CA THR A 17 -6.03 6.08 -5.82
C THR A 17 -5.55 4.70 -5.41
N GLN A 18 -6.47 3.82 -5.00
CA GLN A 18 -6.12 2.44 -4.64
C GLN A 18 -5.53 1.66 -5.83
N GLN A 19 -5.97 1.97 -7.05
CA GLN A 19 -5.41 1.40 -8.26
C GLN A 19 -3.96 1.83 -8.49
N GLN A 20 -3.66 3.13 -8.36
CA GLN A 20 -2.29 3.63 -8.49
C GLN A 20 -1.38 3.00 -7.44
N PHE A 21 -1.85 2.93 -6.19
CA PHE A 21 -1.11 2.30 -5.10
C PHE A 21 -0.83 0.81 -5.39
N TYR A 22 -1.80 0.06 -5.91
CA TYR A 22 -1.62 -1.34 -6.31
C TYR A 22 -0.57 -1.51 -7.41
N GLU A 23 -0.66 -0.72 -8.48
CA GLU A 23 0.29 -0.79 -9.61
C GLU A 23 1.73 -0.53 -9.16
N ASP A 24 1.90 0.43 -8.25
CA ASP A 24 3.21 0.86 -7.76
C ASP A 24 3.82 -0.07 -6.69
N THR A 25 3.01 -0.86 -5.99
CA THR A 25 3.48 -1.66 -4.83
C THR A 25 3.27 -3.16 -5.01
N MET A 26 2.08 -3.58 -5.43
CA MET A 26 1.66 -4.98 -5.43
C MET A 26 1.94 -5.69 -6.74
N LYS A 27 1.90 -4.99 -7.88
CA LYS A 27 2.09 -5.60 -9.20
C LYS A 27 3.35 -6.46 -9.28
N LYS A 28 4.48 -5.94 -8.79
CA LYS A 28 5.74 -6.67 -8.74
C LYS A 28 5.67 -7.83 -7.75
N MET A 29 5.11 -7.60 -6.57
CA MET A 29 4.96 -8.63 -5.53
C MET A 29 4.16 -9.83 -6.05
N VAL A 30 3.05 -9.59 -6.73
CA VAL A 30 2.23 -10.64 -7.36
C VAL A 30 3.05 -11.40 -8.41
N ALA A 31 3.78 -10.71 -9.27
CA ALA A 31 4.64 -11.36 -10.27
C ALA A 31 5.72 -12.24 -9.63
N ASP A 32 6.28 -11.84 -8.49
CA ASP A 32 7.29 -12.60 -7.77
C ASP A 32 6.68 -13.84 -7.09
N VAL A 33 5.49 -13.72 -6.50
CA VAL A 33 4.72 -14.86 -5.96
C VAL A 33 4.40 -15.89 -7.05
N LEU A 34 4.01 -15.44 -8.25
CA LEU A 34 3.74 -16.32 -9.39
C LEU A 34 4.99 -17.07 -9.90
N LYS A 35 6.19 -16.57 -9.59
CA LYS A 35 7.47 -17.27 -9.86
C LYS A 35 7.88 -18.24 -8.76
N GLY A 36 7.06 -18.40 -7.72
CA GLY A 36 7.35 -19.25 -6.57
C GLY A 36 8.18 -18.56 -5.48
N GLU A 37 8.33 -17.23 -5.52
CA GLU A 37 8.99 -16.50 -4.44
C GLU A 37 8.01 -16.19 -3.30
N ASN A 38 8.46 -16.39 -2.06
CA ASN A 38 7.69 -15.97 -0.90
C ASN A 38 7.74 -14.45 -0.74
N ARG A 39 6.57 -13.84 -0.53
CA ARG A 39 6.43 -12.40 -0.26
C ARG A 39 5.56 -12.16 0.96
N LEU A 40 5.87 -11.09 1.68
CA LEU A 40 5.12 -10.66 2.86
C LEU A 40 4.78 -9.18 2.72
N LEU A 41 3.52 -8.85 2.96
CA LEU A 41 2.99 -7.49 3.05
C LEU A 41 2.34 -7.31 4.42
N TYR A 42 2.61 -6.18 5.06
CA TYR A 42 1.88 -5.73 6.24
C TYR A 42 1.78 -4.20 6.24
N THR A 43 0.69 -3.68 6.81
CA THR A 43 0.51 -2.23 7.02
C THR A 43 0.83 -1.87 8.46
N TYR A 44 1.58 -0.79 8.66
CA TYR A 44 1.92 -0.27 9.97
C TYR A 44 1.49 1.19 10.10
N GLY A 45 0.97 1.55 11.28
CA GLY A 45 0.49 2.91 11.55
C GLY A 45 -0.45 2.95 12.75
N VAL A 46 -0.68 4.15 13.28
CA VAL A 46 -1.59 4.39 14.41
C VAL A 46 -3.04 4.06 14.06
N THR A 47 -3.91 3.92 15.05
CA THR A 47 -5.36 3.79 14.82
C THR A 47 -5.86 4.97 13.98
N ASN A 48 -6.83 4.71 13.10
CA ASN A 48 -7.39 5.69 12.15
C ASN A 48 -6.43 6.14 11.01
N SER A 49 -5.24 5.54 10.87
CA SER A 49 -4.29 5.87 9.79
C SER A 49 -4.62 5.26 8.41
N GLY A 50 -5.81 4.67 8.24
CA GLY A 50 -6.21 4.07 6.96
C GLY A 50 -5.68 2.66 6.65
N LYS A 51 -5.07 1.94 7.60
CA LYS A 51 -4.57 0.56 7.38
C LYS A 51 -5.62 -0.37 6.75
N THR A 52 -6.83 -0.40 7.30
CA THR A 52 -7.95 -1.22 6.79
C THR A 52 -8.35 -0.77 5.38
N TYR A 53 -8.33 0.54 5.11
CA TYR A 53 -8.60 1.07 3.78
C TYR A 53 -7.54 0.59 2.77
N THR A 54 -6.25 0.64 3.09
CA THR A 54 -5.20 0.13 2.19
C THR A 54 -5.39 -1.37 1.89
N ILE A 55 -5.64 -2.19 2.90
CA ILE A 55 -5.73 -3.66 2.74
C ILE A 55 -7.04 -4.09 2.08
N GLN A 56 -8.20 -3.64 2.60
CA GLN A 56 -9.52 -4.10 2.19
C GLN A 56 -10.20 -3.14 1.20
N GLY A 57 -9.95 -1.84 1.34
CA GLY A 57 -10.64 -0.79 0.59
C GLY A 57 -12.01 -0.46 1.16
N SER A 58 -12.80 0.26 0.37
CA SER A 58 -14.17 0.66 0.70
C SER A 58 -15.04 0.78 -0.56
N GLY A 59 -16.19 0.11 -0.57
CA GLY A 59 -17.19 0.21 -1.64
C GLY A 59 -16.61 -0.04 -3.03
N ARG A 60 -16.54 1.02 -3.85
CA ARG A 60 -15.99 0.96 -5.22
C ARG A 60 -14.47 1.03 -5.28
N GLU A 61 -13.82 1.55 -4.24
CA GLU A 61 -12.37 1.65 -4.12
C GLU A 61 -11.84 0.41 -3.37
N THR A 62 -11.76 -0.72 -4.08
CA THR A 62 -11.23 -1.96 -3.53
C THR A 62 -9.78 -1.80 -3.06
N GLY A 63 -9.38 -2.49 -2.00
CA GLY A 63 -8.02 -2.45 -1.45
C GLY A 63 -7.07 -3.41 -2.14
N LEU A 64 -5.92 -3.63 -1.54
CA LEU A 64 -4.90 -4.52 -2.11
C LEU A 64 -5.31 -5.99 -2.16
N LEU A 65 -6.02 -6.50 -1.16
CA LEU A 65 -6.41 -7.92 -1.09
C LEU A 65 -7.48 -8.34 -2.11
N PRO A 66 -8.59 -7.60 -2.30
CA PRO A 66 -9.62 -7.98 -3.26
C PRO A 66 -9.29 -7.65 -4.72
N ARG A 67 -8.14 -7.04 -5.01
CA ARG A 67 -7.73 -6.65 -6.37
C ARG A 67 -6.97 -7.75 -7.09
#